data_AF-A0A941QLF7-F1
#
_entry.id   AF-A0A941QLF7-F1
#
_cell.length_a   1.000
_cell.length_b   1.000
_cell.length_c   1.000
_cell.angle_alpha   90.00
_cell.angle_beta   90.00
_cell.angle_gamma   90.00
#
_symmetry.space_group_name_H-M   'P 1'
#
loop_
_entity.id
_entity.type
_entity.pdbx_description
1 polymer ?
#
loop_
_entity_poly.entity_id
_entity_poly.type
_entity_poly.pdbx_seq_one_letter_code
_entity_poly.pdbx_strand_id
1 'polypeptide(L)'
;MKHILSTLALGTALTGALAGAALAHSTLEQREARLGETTKITLRVPHGCDGEATETVRLTIPEGFYAVKPMPKAGWTLSTTTGAYAMPYMNHGTEMTEGVREVVWSGGHLEDGWYDEFTVRGSFANAEAGSTLYFPAIQECANGVADWTDTSGGQVPNPAPKLVLVAGDSSGHGGHGTDHAAKDHSGMDHSEMAGGDHPMTHEVTLGDLTLSGGYSRATLPNAPVGGGFLTVTNTGSTDDRLISVETPVAEKGEIHEMAMEGEVMRMRALDDGLVIPAGESVELKPGSYHLMFMKLQQPLVEGESVDVTLTFEHAGSVTLPLPIGAPNAKGAHDHGAMKH
;
A
#
# COMPACT_ATOMS: atom_id res chain seq x y z
N MET A 1 -58.78 -42.91 18.05
CA MET A 1 -58.44 -42.59 16.64
C MET A 1 -59.13 -41.26 16.36
N LYS A 2 -58.50 -40.09 16.60
CA LYS A 2 -57.58 -39.32 15.72
C LYS A 2 -58.10 -39.15 14.28
N HIS A 3 -57.82 -37.97 13.70
CA HIS A 3 -58.14 -37.40 12.36
C HIS A 3 -59.24 -36.30 12.45
N ILE A 4 -58.96 -35.00 12.63
CA ILE A 4 -58.08 -34.00 11.96
C ILE A 4 -58.49 -33.75 10.49
N LEU A 5 -59.19 -32.64 10.23
CA LEU A 5 -59.29 -31.94 8.93
C LEU A 5 -59.28 -30.42 9.23
N SER A 6 -58.18 -29.73 8.97
CA SER A 6 -57.89 -28.93 7.75
C SER A 6 -58.25 -27.45 7.90
N THR A 7 -57.36 -26.68 8.51
CA THR A 7 -57.26 -25.23 8.36
C THR A 7 -56.26 -24.91 7.25
N LEU A 8 -56.77 -24.36 6.16
CA LEU A 8 -56.01 -23.86 5.03
C LEU A 8 -55.38 -22.51 5.44
N ALA A 9 -54.08 -22.48 5.72
CA ALA A 9 -53.33 -21.24 5.93
C ALA A 9 -52.72 -20.80 4.59
N LEU A 10 -53.22 -19.69 4.05
CA LEU A 10 -52.71 -19.04 2.85
C LEU A 10 -51.38 -18.33 3.23
N GLY A 11 -50.25 -18.94 2.87
CA GLY A 11 -48.93 -18.34 3.06
C GLY A 11 -48.60 -17.37 1.93
N THR A 12 -48.68 -16.07 2.20
CA THR A 12 -48.18 -15.02 1.30
C THR A 12 -46.66 -14.99 1.40
N ALA A 13 -45.97 -15.60 0.43
CA ALA A 13 -44.52 -15.51 0.30
C ALA A 13 -44.14 -14.10 -0.18
N LEU A 14 -43.70 -13.25 0.74
CA LEU A 14 -43.11 -11.95 0.43
C LEU A 14 -41.71 -12.17 -0.18
N THR A 15 -41.65 -12.32 -1.50
CA THR A 15 -40.39 -12.33 -2.24
C THR A 15 -39.90 -10.89 -2.35
N GLY A 16 -39.15 -10.45 -1.33
CA GLY A 16 -38.39 -9.21 -1.40
C GLY A 16 -37.25 -9.37 -2.41
N ALA A 17 -37.47 -8.90 -3.64
CA ALA A 17 -36.39 -8.73 -4.61
C ALA A 17 -35.43 -7.67 -4.06
N LEU A 18 -34.30 -8.12 -3.52
CA LEU A 18 -33.13 -7.29 -3.34
C LEU A 18 -32.62 -6.94 -4.74
N ALA A 19 -33.14 -5.86 -5.31
CA ALA A 19 -32.53 -5.23 -6.48
C ALA A 19 -31.14 -4.74 -6.05
N GLY A 20 -30.12 -5.55 -6.31
CA GLY A 20 -28.74 -5.08 -6.19
C GLY A 20 -28.59 -3.85 -7.07
N ALA A 21 -28.07 -2.76 -6.52
CA ALA A 21 -27.72 -1.59 -7.31
C ALA A 21 -26.79 -2.07 -8.43
N ALA A 22 -27.21 -1.95 -9.69
CA ALA A 22 -26.32 -2.10 -10.80
C ALA A 22 -25.19 -1.07 -10.61
N LEU A 23 -23.97 -1.56 -10.38
CA LEU A 23 -22.77 -0.74 -10.15
C LEU A 23 -22.33 -0.14 -11.49
N ALA A 24 -23.11 0.80 -12.02
CA ALA A 24 -22.87 1.42 -13.32
C ALA A 24 -22.03 2.71 -13.23
N HIS A 25 -21.79 3.23 -12.02
CA HIS A 25 -21.03 4.46 -11.84
C HIS A 25 -19.55 4.16 -11.69
N SER A 26 -18.71 5.08 -12.18
CA SER A 26 -17.31 5.07 -11.81
C SER A 26 -17.15 5.31 -10.31
N THR A 27 -16.17 4.63 -9.71
CA THR A 27 -15.91 4.73 -8.28
C THR A 27 -14.42 4.89 -8.02
N LEU A 28 -14.08 5.28 -6.80
CA LEU A 28 -12.74 5.09 -6.28
C LEU A 28 -12.69 3.75 -5.54
N GLU A 29 -11.61 3.00 -5.72
CA GLU A 29 -11.39 1.77 -4.95
C GLU A 29 -11.29 2.07 -3.46
N GLN A 30 -10.50 3.08 -3.11
CA GLN A 30 -10.44 3.64 -1.77
C GLN A 30 -11.62 4.58 -1.50
N ARG A 31 -12.34 4.34 -0.40
CA ARG A 31 -13.42 5.22 0.10
C ARG A 31 -12.92 6.33 1.03
N GLU A 32 -11.74 6.13 1.59
CA GLU A 32 -11.09 7.05 2.52
C GLU A 32 -9.62 7.22 2.15
N ALA A 33 -9.04 8.36 2.50
CA ALA A 33 -7.60 8.54 2.43
C ALA A 33 -7.10 9.39 3.60
N ARG A 34 -5.94 9.03 4.16
CA ARG A 34 -5.38 9.75 5.31
C ARG A 34 -4.63 10.99 4.86
N LEU A 35 -4.78 12.05 5.65
CA LEU A 35 -3.98 13.26 5.50
C LEU A 35 -2.52 12.99 5.92
N GLY A 36 -1.57 13.65 5.25
CA GLY A 36 -0.14 13.59 5.61
C GLY A 36 0.66 12.46 4.95
N GLU A 37 0.02 11.55 4.22
CA GLU A 37 0.69 10.48 3.46
C GLU A 37 0.54 10.65 1.94
N THR A 38 1.46 10.05 1.19
CA THR A 38 1.25 9.82 -0.25
C THR A 38 0.34 8.61 -0.43
N THR A 39 -0.82 8.83 -1.01
CA THR A 39 -1.80 7.78 -1.28
C THR A 39 -1.90 7.45 -2.75
N LYS A 40 -2.44 6.26 -3.06
CA LYS A 40 -2.88 5.89 -4.40
C LYS A 40 -4.36 6.22 -4.53
N ILE A 41 -4.71 6.81 -5.67
CA ILE A 41 -6.09 7.02 -6.08
C ILE A 41 -6.33 6.16 -7.30
N THR A 42 -7.10 5.09 -7.11
CA THR A 42 -7.52 4.20 -8.19
C THR A 42 -8.96 4.49 -8.57
N LEU A 43 -9.14 5.03 -9.77
CA LEU A 43 -10.43 5.15 -10.43
C LEU A 43 -10.79 3.79 -11.04
N ARG A 44 -11.96 3.26 -10.70
CA ARG A 44 -12.55 2.07 -11.34
C ARG A 44 -13.59 2.51 -12.35
N VAL A 45 -13.39 2.09 -13.60
CA VAL A 45 -14.35 2.24 -14.69
C VAL A 45 -15.04 0.89 -14.88
N PRO A 46 -16.35 0.76 -14.63
CA PRO A 46 -17.01 -0.53 -14.49
C PRO A 46 -17.32 -1.24 -15.81
N HIS A 47 -17.49 -0.48 -16.90
CA HIS A 47 -17.89 -0.94 -18.22
C HIS A 47 -17.66 0.17 -19.25
N GLY A 48 -18.03 -0.11 -20.49
CA GLY A 48 -18.01 0.81 -21.63
C GLY A 48 -19.17 1.82 -21.60
N CYS A 49 -19.36 2.59 -22.67
CA CYS A 49 -20.46 3.55 -22.76
C CYS A 49 -21.52 2.96 -23.69
N ASP A 50 -22.73 2.72 -23.19
CA ASP A 50 -23.86 2.24 -23.99
C ASP A 50 -23.54 0.99 -24.87
N GLY A 51 -22.72 0.07 -24.36
CA GLY A 51 -22.30 -1.13 -25.09
C GLY A 51 -21.01 -0.99 -25.90
N GLU A 52 -20.44 0.21 -25.98
CA GLU A 52 -19.20 0.48 -26.72
C GLU A 52 -17.98 0.48 -25.81
N ALA A 53 -16.85 0.01 -26.35
CA ALA A 53 -15.61 -0.03 -25.59
C ALA A 53 -15.11 1.37 -25.20
N THR A 54 -14.56 1.51 -24.00
CA THR A 54 -13.86 2.72 -23.57
C THR A 54 -12.51 2.81 -24.25
N GLU A 55 -12.23 3.97 -24.83
CA GLU A 55 -10.99 4.25 -25.53
C GLU A 55 -10.14 5.30 -24.80
N THR A 56 -10.79 6.20 -24.06
CA THR A 56 -10.11 7.24 -23.27
C THR A 56 -10.74 7.40 -21.89
N VAL A 57 -9.89 7.55 -20.88
CA VAL A 57 -10.26 7.93 -19.52
C VAL A 57 -9.46 9.16 -19.12
N ARG A 58 -10.16 10.22 -18.74
CA ARG A 58 -9.60 11.48 -18.23
C ARG A 58 -9.93 11.62 -16.76
N LEU A 59 -8.93 11.94 -15.96
CA LEU A 59 -9.05 12.19 -14.54
C LEU A 59 -8.58 13.61 -14.24
N THR A 60 -9.48 14.43 -13.72
CA THR A 60 -9.17 15.76 -13.21
C THR A 60 -8.62 15.66 -11.81
N ILE A 61 -7.46 16.27 -11.57
CA ILE A 61 -6.83 16.31 -10.26
C ILE A 61 -7.43 17.48 -9.46
N PRO A 62 -8.13 17.23 -8.34
CA PRO A 62 -8.73 18.30 -7.56
C PRO A 62 -7.66 19.18 -6.90
N GLU A 63 -8.05 20.40 -6.50
CA GLU A 63 -7.25 21.16 -5.54
C GLU A 63 -7.14 20.40 -4.22
N GLY A 64 -6.01 20.55 -3.54
CA GLY A 64 -5.70 19.83 -2.32
C GLY A 64 -5.03 18.47 -2.55
N PHE A 65 -5.00 17.94 -3.77
CA PHE A 65 -4.22 16.76 -4.15
C PHE A 65 -3.06 17.14 -5.08
N TYR A 66 -1.83 16.93 -4.64
CA TYR A 66 -0.64 17.46 -5.29
C TYR A 66 0.48 16.40 -5.41
N ALA A 67 1.58 16.79 -6.06
CA ALA A 67 2.72 15.92 -6.37
C ALA A 67 2.31 14.64 -7.13
N VAL A 68 1.29 14.78 -7.99
CA VAL A 68 0.63 13.66 -8.65
C VAL A 68 1.55 12.98 -9.65
N LYS A 69 1.58 11.65 -9.60
CA LYS A 69 2.29 10.78 -10.55
C LYS A 69 1.33 9.69 -11.03
N PRO A 70 0.92 9.71 -12.30
CA PRO A 70 0.09 8.65 -12.86
C PRO A 70 0.86 7.35 -13.08
N MET A 71 0.15 6.23 -13.04
CA MET A 71 0.69 4.91 -13.36
C MET A 71 0.57 4.64 -14.87
N PRO A 72 1.69 4.39 -15.58
CA PRO A 72 1.63 3.87 -16.95
C PRO A 72 0.87 2.55 -17.00
N LYS A 73 0.08 2.35 -18.05
CA LYS A 73 -0.80 1.20 -18.21
C LYS A 73 -0.57 0.57 -19.58
N ALA A 74 -0.27 -0.73 -19.60
CA ALA A 74 -0.01 -1.45 -20.85
C ALA A 74 -1.23 -1.38 -21.78
N GLY A 75 -1.00 -1.10 -23.06
CA GLY A 75 -2.08 -0.93 -24.04
C GLY A 75 -2.76 0.44 -24.01
N TRP A 76 -2.34 1.37 -23.15
CA TRP A 76 -2.85 2.74 -23.09
C TRP A 76 -1.71 3.75 -23.26
N THR A 77 -2.00 4.85 -23.96
CA THR A 77 -1.10 6.01 -24.02
C THR A 77 -1.40 6.92 -22.85
N LEU A 78 -0.41 7.17 -22.01
CA LEU A 78 -0.52 8.06 -20.87
C LEU A 78 -0.03 9.47 -21.24
N SER A 79 -0.86 10.48 -20.96
CA SER A 79 -0.49 11.89 -21.07
C SER A 79 -0.96 12.68 -19.85
N THR A 80 -0.29 13.80 -19.56
CA THR A 80 -0.61 14.65 -18.42
C THR A 80 -0.57 16.11 -18.81
N THR A 81 -1.50 16.90 -18.28
CA THR A 81 -1.48 18.36 -18.38
C THR A 81 -1.00 18.93 -17.04
N THR A 82 0.09 19.69 -17.07
CA THR A 82 0.60 20.43 -15.91
C THR A 82 0.00 21.84 -15.91
N GLY A 83 -0.33 22.36 -14.73
CA GLY A 83 -0.85 23.71 -14.55
C GLY A 83 -0.62 24.22 -13.12
N ALA A 84 -0.83 25.52 -12.94
CA ALA A 84 -0.71 26.17 -11.64
C ALA A 84 -1.72 25.60 -10.63
N TYR A 85 -1.31 25.48 -9.37
CA TYR A 85 -2.21 25.22 -8.26
C TYR A 85 -2.91 26.52 -7.81
N ALA A 86 -4.09 26.41 -7.22
CA ALA A 86 -4.77 27.57 -6.65
C ALA A 86 -3.99 28.20 -5.49
N MET A 87 -3.27 27.36 -4.73
CA MET A 87 -2.33 27.77 -3.69
C MET A 87 -1.07 26.90 -3.78
N PRO A 88 0.12 27.44 -3.44
CA PRO A 88 1.32 26.64 -3.40
C PRO A 88 1.22 25.53 -2.35
N TYR A 89 1.86 24.40 -2.62
CA TYR A 89 1.98 23.27 -1.70
C TYR A 89 3.42 23.04 -1.30
N MET A 90 3.66 22.70 -0.04
CA MET A 90 4.99 22.33 0.44
C MET A 90 5.21 20.83 0.28
N ASN A 91 6.24 20.45 -0.46
CA ASN A 91 6.67 19.08 -0.63
C ASN A 91 8.12 18.92 -0.14
N HIS A 92 8.32 18.32 1.04
CA HIS A 92 9.64 18.14 1.64
C HIS A 92 10.48 19.43 1.68
N GLY A 93 9.87 20.55 2.10
CA GLY A 93 10.54 21.85 2.17
C GLY A 93 10.69 22.59 0.83
N THR A 94 10.26 21.98 -0.29
CA THR A 94 10.20 22.62 -1.60
C THR A 94 8.78 23.14 -1.85
N GLU A 95 8.66 24.43 -2.16
CA GLU A 95 7.39 25.00 -2.58
C GLU A 95 7.06 24.56 -4.02
N MET A 96 5.86 24.03 -4.21
CA MET A 96 5.32 23.65 -5.51
C MET A 96 4.17 24.59 -5.87
N THR A 97 4.36 25.39 -6.92
CA THR A 97 3.36 26.33 -7.43
C THR A 97 2.53 25.75 -8.58
N GLU A 98 2.99 24.65 -9.19
CA GLU A 98 2.32 23.96 -10.29
C GLU A 98 2.55 22.44 -10.21
N GLY A 99 1.73 21.70 -10.94
CA GLY A 99 1.86 20.25 -11.10
C GLY A 99 0.76 19.67 -11.98
N VAL A 100 0.65 18.34 -12.00
CA VAL A 100 -0.34 17.65 -12.84
C VAL A 100 -1.76 18.02 -12.40
N ARG A 101 -2.55 18.57 -13.33
CA ARG A 101 -3.97 18.94 -13.13
C ARG A 101 -4.92 18.00 -13.86
N GLU A 102 -4.43 17.30 -14.87
CA GLU A 102 -5.20 16.31 -15.63
C GLU A 102 -4.30 15.13 -16.01
N VAL A 103 -4.86 13.93 -15.92
CA VAL A 103 -4.25 12.69 -16.41
C VAL A 103 -5.18 12.06 -17.43
N VAL A 104 -4.62 11.65 -18.56
CA VAL A 104 -5.38 11.01 -19.65
C VAL A 104 -4.71 9.70 -20.02
N TRP A 105 -5.47 8.61 -19.96
CA TRP A 105 -5.13 7.34 -20.60
C TRP A 105 -5.98 7.20 -21.86
N SER A 106 -5.37 7.12 -23.04
CA SER A 106 -6.06 7.07 -24.33
C SER A 106 -5.58 5.94 -25.24
N GLY A 107 -6.35 5.65 -26.28
CA GLY A 107 -6.06 4.57 -27.24
C GLY A 107 -6.19 3.17 -26.64
N GLY A 108 -6.87 3.06 -25.50
CA GLY A 108 -7.18 1.79 -24.87
C GLY A 108 -8.37 1.11 -25.50
N HIS A 109 -8.71 -0.06 -24.96
CA HIS A 109 -9.87 -0.83 -25.38
C HIS A 109 -10.42 -1.63 -24.20
N LEU A 110 -11.32 -1.01 -23.45
CA LEU A 110 -12.06 -1.69 -22.38
C LEU A 110 -13.46 -2.03 -22.88
N GLU A 111 -13.71 -3.30 -23.15
CA GLU A 111 -15.02 -3.80 -23.58
C GLU A 111 -16.11 -3.53 -22.53
N ASP A 112 -17.36 -3.39 -23.00
CA ASP A 112 -18.49 -3.11 -22.11
C ASP A 112 -18.74 -4.20 -21.06
N GLY A 113 -18.39 -5.44 -21.36
CA GLY A 113 -18.52 -6.54 -20.40
C GLY A 113 -17.48 -6.56 -19.28
N TRP A 114 -16.47 -5.67 -19.31
CA TRP A 114 -15.32 -5.71 -18.41
C TRP A 114 -15.16 -4.39 -17.67
N TYR A 115 -14.53 -4.46 -16.50
CA TYR A 115 -14.11 -3.28 -15.75
C TYR A 115 -12.59 -3.12 -15.84
N ASP A 116 -12.11 -1.91 -15.58
CA ASP A 116 -10.68 -1.62 -15.46
C ASP A 116 -10.39 -0.52 -14.44
N GLU A 117 -9.11 -0.38 -14.12
CA GLU A 117 -8.60 0.54 -13.12
C GLU A 117 -7.51 1.45 -13.68
N PHE A 118 -7.57 2.72 -13.24
CA PHE A 118 -6.71 3.82 -13.64
C PHE A 118 -6.18 4.51 -12.39
N THR A 119 -4.87 4.41 -12.15
CA THR A 119 -4.27 4.78 -10.87
C THR A 119 -3.34 5.97 -10.99
N VAL A 120 -3.49 6.92 -10.07
CA VAL A 120 -2.49 7.94 -9.78
C VAL A 120 -2.00 7.80 -8.34
N ARG A 121 -0.83 8.35 -8.02
CA ARG A 121 -0.42 8.58 -6.63
C ARG A 121 -0.17 10.06 -6.40
N GLY A 122 -0.38 10.54 -5.18
CA GLY A 122 -0.14 11.93 -4.80
C GLY A 122 -0.38 12.11 -3.30
N SER A 123 -0.27 13.33 -2.81
CA SER A 123 -0.45 13.65 -1.39
C SER A 123 -1.55 14.69 -1.22
N PHE A 124 -2.17 14.71 -0.03
CA PHE A 124 -3.12 15.76 0.33
C PHE A 124 -2.45 16.88 1.11
N ALA A 125 -2.83 18.12 0.83
CA ALA A 125 -2.45 19.29 1.59
C ALA A 125 -3.61 20.28 1.70
N ASN A 126 -3.58 21.12 2.73
CA ASN A 126 -4.60 22.15 2.97
C ASN A 126 -6.03 21.59 3.02
N ALA A 127 -6.19 20.37 3.54
CA ALA A 127 -7.46 19.67 3.63
C ALA A 127 -7.72 19.21 5.08
N GLU A 128 -9.00 19.15 5.44
CA GLU A 128 -9.45 18.82 6.80
C GLU A 128 -9.98 17.38 6.88
N ALA A 129 -9.75 16.73 8.02
CA ALA A 129 -10.35 15.42 8.27
C ALA A 129 -11.88 15.54 8.29
N GLY A 130 -12.56 14.54 7.72
CA GLY A 130 -13.99 14.52 7.48
C GLY A 130 -14.43 15.22 6.18
N SER A 131 -13.55 15.97 5.52
CA SER A 131 -13.89 16.58 4.24
C SER A 131 -14.01 15.54 3.12
N THR A 132 -14.95 15.75 2.20
CA THR A 132 -15.11 14.90 1.01
C THR A 132 -14.35 15.52 -0.14
N LEU A 133 -13.52 14.73 -0.81
CA LEU A 133 -12.81 15.14 -2.00
C LEU A 133 -13.30 14.34 -3.21
N TYR A 134 -13.61 15.06 -4.29
CA TYR A 134 -14.09 14.49 -5.54
C TYR A 134 -12.95 14.43 -6.56
N PHE A 135 -12.98 13.39 -7.37
CA PHE A 135 -12.07 13.13 -8.49
C PHE A 135 -12.89 13.06 -9.77
N PRO A 136 -13.23 14.22 -10.38
CA PRO A 136 -14.01 14.26 -11.61
C PRO A 136 -13.34 13.46 -12.72
N ALA A 137 -14.13 12.67 -13.43
CA ALA A 137 -13.63 11.84 -14.51
C ALA A 137 -14.54 11.90 -15.74
N ILE A 138 -13.93 11.80 -16.92
CA ILE A 138 -14.64 11.64 -18.20
C ILE A 138 -14.16 10.35 -18.83
N GLN A 139 -15.12 9.54 -19.25
CA GLN A 139 -14.90 8.33 -20.02
C GLN A 139 -15.40 8.56 -21.44
N GLU A 140 -14.55 8.35 -22.43
CA GLU A 140 -14.90 8.46 -23.85
C GLU A 140 -14.85 7.07 -24.48
N CYS A 141 -15.92 6.74 -25.20
CA CYS A 141 -16.07 5.57 -26.02
C CYS A 141 -16.20 6.01 -27.49
N ALA A 142 -16.32 5.06 -28.42
CA ALA A 142 -16.32 5.37 -29.86
C ALA A 142 -17.36 6.44 -30.26
N ASN A 143 -18.58 6.37 -29.71
CA ASN A 143 -19.68 7.31 -29.97
C ASN A 143 -20.38 7.78 -28.69
N GLY A 144 -19.87 7.40 -27.52
CA GLY A 144 -20.48 7.70 -26.21
C GLY A 144 -19.52 8.44 -25.28
N VAL A 145 -20.09 9.15 -24.31
CA VAL A 145 -19.34 9.78 -23.22
C VAL A 145 -20.09 9.53 -21.91
N ALA A 146 -19.37 9.03 -20.90
CA ALA A 146 -19.86 9.04 -19.54
C ALA A 146 -19.14 10.14 -18.74
N ASP A 147 -19.92 11.13 -18.32
CA ASP A 147 -19.45 12.32 -17.60
C ASP A 147 -19.70 12.13 -16.09
N TRP A 148 -18.61 11.87 -15.35
CA TRP A 148 -18.59 11.70 -13.90
C TRP A 148 -17.97 12.94 -13.23
N THR A 149 -18.41 14.14 -13.62
CA THR A 149 -17.82 15.39 -13.09
C THR A 149 -18.67 16.11 -12.05
N ASP A 150 -19.88 15.64 -11.76
CA ASP A 150 -20.77 16.28 -10.78
C ASP A 150 -20.25 16.10 -9.34
N THR A 151 -19.83 17.21 -8.73
CA THR A 151 -19.33 17.27 -7.35
C THR A 151 -20.34 17.87 -6.36
N SER A 152 -21.63 17.98 -6.73
CA SER A 152 -22.66 18.61 -5.89
C SER A 152 -22.93 17.83 -4.60
N GLY A 153 -22.59 16.54 -4.56
CA GLY A 153 -22.85 15.64 -3.46
C GLY A 153 -24.29 15.12 -3.38
N GLY A 154 -25.16 15.50 -4.32
CA GLY A 154 -26.52 15.01 -4.44
C GLY A 154 -26.61 13.61 -5.08
N GLN A 155 -27.82 13.07 -5.11
CA GLN A 155 -28.12 11.84 -5.85
C GLN A 155 -28.38 12.19 -7.32
N VAL A 156 -27.29 12.26 -8.08
CA VAL A 156 -27.27 12.55 -9.52
C VAL A 156 -27.00 11.28 -10.32
N PRO A 157 -27.33 11.24 -11.63
CA PRO A 157 -27.11 10.04 -12.45
C PRO A 157 -25.65 9.62 -12.50
N ASN A 158 -24.73 10.57 -12.66
CA ASN A 158 -23.32 10.29 -12.84
C ASN A 158 -22.48 11.12 -11.85
N PRO A 159 -22.47 10.77 -10.55
CA PRO A 159 -21.72 11.52 -9.56
C PRO A 159 -20.23 11.33 -9.79
N ALA A 160 -19.43 12.36 -9.51
CA ALA A 160 -17.99 12.22 -9.50
C ALA A 160 -17.54 11.22 -8.41
N PRO A 161 -16.58 10.33 -8.73
CA PRO A 161 -15.92 9.49 -7.75
C PRO A 161 -15.38 10.34 -6.61
N LYS A 162 -15.50 9.83 -5.38
CA LYS A 162 -15.13 10.59 -4.19
C LYS A 162 -14.58 9.71 -3.09
N LEU A 163 -13.83 10.33 -2.19
CA LEU A 163 -13.39 9.74 -0.94
C LEU A 163 -13.57 10.74 0.21
N VAL A 164 -13.56 10.23 1.43
CA VAL A 164 -13.51 11.05 2.64
C VAL A 164 -12.05 11.13 3.12
N LEU A 165 -11.57 12.33 3.35
CA LEU A 165 -10.27 12.52 3.96
C LEU A 165 -10.39 12.25 5.46
N VAL A 166 -9.52 11.40 5.99
CA VAL A 166 -9.50 11.06 7.42
C VAL A 166 -8.22 11.59 8.04
N ALA A 167 -8.26 11.83 9.35
CA ALA A 167 -7.09 12.34 10.07
C ALA A 167 -5.90 11.39 9.88
N GLY A 168 -4.75 11.97 9.55
CA GLY A 168 -3.47 11.30 9.77
C GLY A 168 -3.17 11.24 11.27
N ASP A 169 -2.30 10.33 11.68
CA ASP A 169 -1.93 10.23 13.09
C ASP A 169 -1.22 11.51 13.55
N SER A 170 -1.79 12.19 14.54
CA SER A 170 -1.26 13.42 15.11
C SER A 170 -0.07 13.13 16.03
N SER A 171 1.13 12.97 15.47
CA SER A 171 2.38 13.12 16.24
C SER A 171 2.85 14.58 16.16
N GLY A 172 2.91 15.23 17.33
CA GLY A 172 2.78 16.67 17.50
C GLY A 172 4.01 17.53 17.19
N HIS A 173 3.74 18.77 16.79
CA HIS A 173 4.67 19.89 16.88
C HIS A 173 4.31 20.74 18.11
N GLY A 174 5.00 20.49 19.23
CA GLY A 174 4.96 21.33 20.43
C GLY A 174 6.39 21.66 20.86
N GLY A 175 6.81 22.90 20.63
CA GLY A 175 8.14 23.39 20.97
C GLY A 175 8.26 23.92 22.40
N HIS A 176 9.37 23.51 23.02
CA HIS A 176 10.22 24.21 24.00
C HIS A 176 9.65 24.75 25.32
N GLY A 177 10.06 24.08 26.41
CA GLY A 177 10.25 24.66 27.74
C GLY A 177 11.27 23.82 28.51
N THR A 178 12.35 24.46 28.95
CA THR A 178 13.47 23.86 29.70
C THR A 178 13.03 23.35 31.07
N ASP A 179 13.70 22.33 31.61
CA ASP A 179 14.41 22.39 32.90
C ASP A 179 14.85 21.01 33.43
N HIS A 180 15.96 21.05 34.16
CA HIS A 180 16.80 19.98 34.68
C HIS A 180 16.14 19.08 35.75
N ALA A 181 16.54 17.80 35.83
CA ALA A 181 17.07 17.16 37.06
C ALA A 181 17.43 15.67 36.86
N ALA A 182 18.29 15.18 37.75
CA ALA A 182 19.15 14.01 37.65
C ALA A 182 18.57 12.68 38.17
N LYS A 183 19.17 11.56 37.70
CA LYS A 183 19.57 10.28 38.35
C LYS A 183 18.57 9.63 39.35
N ASP A 184 18.32 8.33 39.40
CA ASP A 184 19.14 7.12 39.31
C ASP A 184 18.18 5.92 39.42
N HIS A 185 18.38 4.78 38.74
CA HIS A 185 17.72 3.52 39.12
C HIS A 185 18.53 2.30 38.67
N SER A 186 19.07 1.58 39.66
CA SER A 186 19.48 0.18 39.57
C SER A 186 18.31 -0.73 39.96
N GLY A 187 18.09 -1.83 39.21
CA GLY A 187 17.28 -2.96 39.68
C GLY A 187 16.59 -3.72 38.55
N MET A 188 17.13 -4.89 38.18
CA MET A 188 16.47 -5.91 37.37
C MET A 188 15.68 -6.84 38.30
N ASP A 189 14.43 -7.18 37.94
CA ASP A 189 13.87 -8.52 38.13
C ASP A 189 12.71 -8.77 37.16
N HIS A 190 12.52 -10.06 36.87
CA HIS A 190 11.84 -10.70 35.76
C HIS A 190 10.32 -10.76 35.84
N SER A 191 9.76 -11.02 34.66
CA SER A 191 8.50 -11.71 34.34
C SER A 191 7.21 -10.89 34.36
N GLU A 192 6.76 -10.53 33.16
CA GLU A 192 5.34 -10.63 32.83
C GLU A 192 5.14 -10.87 31.32
N MET A 193 4.42 -11.94 31.01
CA MET A 193 3.88 -12.26 29.69
C MET A 193 2.68 -11.33 29.43
N ALA A 194 2.72 -10.53 28.37
CA ALA A 194 1.52 -9.93 27.79
C ALA A 194 1.74 -9.65 26.30
N GLY A 195 0.88 -10.23 25.46
CA GLY A 195 0.78 -9.92 24.04
C GLY A 195 0.28 -8.50 23.82
N GLY A 196 0.80 -7.86 22.77
CA GLY A 196 0.42 -6.51 22.38
C GLY A 196 1.20 -6.06 21.14
N ASP A 197 0.44 -5.92 20.06
CA ASP A 197 0.64 -5.06 18.88
C ASP A 197 1.91 -4.19 18.87
N HIS A 198 2.89 -4.56 18.03
CA HIS A 198 4.01 -3.69 17.65
C HIS A 198 4.36 -3.94 16.17
N PRO A 199 4.10 -3.01 15.23
CA PRO A 199 4.90 -2.97 14.01
C PRO A 199 6.37 -2.76 14.42
N MET A 200 7.29 -3.46 13.77
CA MET A 200 8.73 -3.32 14.03
C MET A 200 9.21 -1.91 13.66
N THR A 201 9.17 -1.03 14.65
CA THR A 201 9.82 0.28 14.66
C THR A 201 11.19 0.22 15.34
N HIS A 202 11.60 -0.94 15.86
CA HIS A 202 12.89 -1.11 16.53
C HIS A 202 13.95 -1.74 15.62
N GLU A 203 15.03 -1.00 15.49
CA GLU A 203 16.30 -1.41 14.91
C GLU A 203 16.92 -2.55 15.74
N VAL A 204 17.31 -3.66 15.10
CA VAL A 204 17.91 -4.83 15.74
C VAL A 204 19.41 -4.83 15.45
N THR A 205 20.23 -4.86 16.50
CA THR A 205 21.69 -4.92 16.36
C THR A 205 22.20 -6.35 16.56
N LEU A 206 23.07 -6.81 15.67
CA LEU A 206 23.78 -8.09 15.75
C LEU A 206 25.27 -7.85 15.46
N GLY A 207 26.09 -7.78 16.51
CA GLY A 207 27.49 -7.36 16.35
C GLY A 207 27.57 -5.95 15.75
N ASP A 208 28.30 -5.81 14.65
CA ASP A 208 28.44 -4.56 13.89
C ASP A 208 27.30 -4.36 12.85
N LEU A 209 26.39 -5.32 12.72
CA LEU A 209 25.25 -5.23 11.82
C LEU A 209 24.03 -4.62 12.50
N THR A 210 23.28 -3.89 11.71
CA THR A 210 22.06 -3.23 12.16
C THR A 210 20.94 -3.46 11.16
N LEU A 211 19.85 -4.07 11.61
CA LEU A 211 18.71 -4.47 10.79
C LEU A 211 17.52 -3.56 11.12
N SER A 212 16.93 -2.95 10.10
CA SER A 212 15.84 -1.98 10.28
C SER A 212 14.80 -2.03 9.17
N GLY A 213 13.64 -1.42 9.42
CA GLY A 213 12.57 -1.27 8.42
C GLY A 213 12.02 -2.61 7.90
N GLY A 214 12.10 -3.67 8.70
CA GLY A 214 11.67 -5.01 8.32
C GLY A 214 10.17 -5.09 8.10
N TYR A 215 9.72 -5.73 7.02
CA TYR A 215 8.32 -6.02 6.76
C TYR A 215 8.15 -7.17 5.76
N SER A 216 6.95 -7.73 5.73
CA SER A 216 6.51 -8.74 4.76
C SER A 216 5.22 -8.29 4.08
N ARG A 217 4.85 -8.95 2.97
CA ARG A 217 3.61 -8.66 2.23
C ARG A 217 2.59 -9.76 2.43
N ALA A 218 1.36 -9.35 2.70
CA ALA A 218 0.23 -10.27 2.76
C ALA A 218 0.07 -11.04 1.44
N THR A 219 -0.35 -12.30 1.56
CA THR A 219 -0.53 -13.21 0.43
C THR A 219 -1.98 -13.65 0.30
N LEU A 220 -2.41 -13.98 -0.92
CA LEU A 220 -3.71 -14.63 -1.12
C LEU A 220 -3.74 -16.02 -0.45
N PRO A 221 -4.94 -16.52 -0.08
CA PRO A 221 -5.09 -17.90 0.35
C PRO A 221 -4.47 -18.88 -0.66
N ASN A 222 -3.67 -19.83 -0.18
CA ASN A 222 -2.94 -20.83 -0.97
C ASN A 222 -1.82 -20.27 -1.89
N ALA A 223 -1.35 -19.04 -1.69
CA ALA A 223 -0.17 -18.55 -2.40
C ALA A 223 1.04 -19.46 -2.12
N PRO A 224 1.76 -19.93 -3.15
CA PRO A 224 2.89 -20.83 -2.94
C PRO A 224 4.14 -20.12 -2.41
N VAL A 225 4.16 -18.79 -2.43
CA VAL A 225 5.33 -17.96 -2.12
C VAL A 225 4.96 -16.67 -1.39
N GLY A 226 5.87 -16.17 -0.56
CA GLY A 226 5.79 -14.88 0.12
C GLY A 226 7.12 -14.13 0.04
N GLY A 227 7.12 -12.84 0.39
CA GLY A 227 8.31 -11.99 0.30
C GLY A 227 8.53 -11.13 1.53
N GLY A 228 9.78 -11.10 2.02
CA GLY A 228 10.23 -10.27 3.12
C GLY A 228 11.29 -9.25 2.70
N PHE A 229 11.33 -8.13 3.40
CA PHE A 229 12.09 -6.93 3.04
C PHE A 229 12.62 -6.28 4.32
N LEU A 230 13.81 -5.67 4.24
CA LEU A 230 14.46 -4.97 5.35
C LEU A 230 15.70 -4.23 4.83
N THR A 231 16.28 -3.36 5.65
CA THR A 231 17.62 -2.81 5.42
C THR A 231 18.60 -3.44 6.39
N VAL A 232 19.80 -3.79 5.89
CA VAL A 232 20.92 -4.24 6.72
C VAL A 232 22.07 -3.25 6.53
N THR A 233 22.48 -2.61 7.62
CA THR A 233 23.63 -1.70 7.66
C THR A 233 24.79 -2.40 8.36
N ASN A 234 25.96 -2.42 7.74
CA ASN A 234 27.19 -2.92 8.34
C ASN A 234 28.04 -1.74 8.79
N THR A 235 28.16 -1.54 10.10
CA THR A 235 28.98 -0.47 10.70
C THR A 235 30.42 -0.92 11.01
N GLY A 236 30.75 -2.17 10.68
CA GLY A 236 32.04 -2.80 10.94
C GLY A 236 33.10 -2.43 9.91
N SER A 237 34.28 -3.04 10.08
CA SER A 237 35.45 -2.82 9.22
C SER A 237 35.72 -3.94 8.21
N THR A 238 34.91 -4.99 8.23
CA THR A 238 34.97 -6.13 7.30
C THR A 238 33.58 -6.42 6.75
N ASP A 239 33.52 -6.89 5.51
CA ASP A 239 32.27 -7.34 4.90
C ASP A 239 31.66 -8.48 5.73
N ASP A 240 30.34 -8.54 5.75
CA ASP A 240 29.59 -9.73 6.20
C ASP A 240 28.71 -10.22 5.05
N ARG A 241 28.06 -11.36 5.24
CA ARG A 241 27.23 -11.99 4.21
C ARG A 241 26.03 -12.65 4.85
N LEU A 242 24.83 -12.25 4.41
CA LEU A 242 23.60 -12.96 4.73
C LEU A 242 23.57 -14.27 3.94
N ILE A 243 23.66 -15.41 4.64
CA ILE A 243 23.81 -16.74 4.03
C ILE A 243 22.59 -17.64 4.21
N SER A 244 21.71 -17.34 5.17
CA SER A 244 20.49 -18.12 5.39
C SER A 244 19.31 -17.27 5.84
N VAL A 245 18.12 -17.72 5.46
CA VAL A 245 16.83 -17.16 5.82
C VAL A 245 15.89 -18.32 6.16
N GLU A 246 15.33 -18.30 7.37
CA GLU A 246 14.39 -19.33 7.83
C GLU A 246 13.15 -18.71 8.46
N THR A 247 12.01 -19.38 8.32
CA THR A 247 10.76 -18.98 8.97
C THR A 247 9.87 -20.20 9.19
N PRO A 248 9.12 -20.29 10.30
CA PRO A 248 8.25 -21.45 10.56
C PRO A 248 7.08 -21.59 9.57
N VAL A 249 6.74 -20.53 8.82
CA VAL A 249 5.58 -20.52 7.92
C VAL A 249 5.89 -21.01 6.50
N ALA A 250 7.14 -21.33 6.18
CA ALA A 250 7.59 -21.74 4.85
C ALA A 250 8.49 -22.99 4.92
N GLU A 251 8.47 -23.85 3.90
CA GLU A 251 9.38 -24.99 3.83
C GLU A 251 10.83 -24.56 3.60
N LYS A 252 11.04 -23.44 2.89
CA LYS A 252 12.38 -22.94 2.57
C LYS A 252 12.38 -21.42 2.49
N GLY A 253 13.40 -20.77 3.06
CA GLY A 253 13.71 -19.37 2.79
C GLY A 253 14.90 -19.25 1.84
N GLU A 254 14.85 -18.28 0.94
CA GLU A 254 15.91 -17.99 -0.04
C GLU A 254 16.16 -16.49 -0.11
N ILE A 255 17.34 -16.09 -0.58
CA ILE A 255 17.68 -14.69 -0.84
C ILE A 255 17.69 -14.52 -2.35
N HIS A 256 16.88 -13.61 -2.86
CA HIS A 256 16.71 -13.42 -4.30
C HIS A 256 17.12 -12.03 -4.71
N GLU A 257 17.60 -11.89 -5.94
CA GLU A 257 17.81 -10.61 -6.60
C GLU A 257 16.89 -10.48 -7.82
N MET A 258 16.69 -9.23 -8.26
CA MET A 258 16.12 -8.92 -9.55
C MET A 258 17.22 -8.34 -10.43
N ALA A 259 17.63 -9.06 -11.46
CA ALA A 259 18.68 -8.63 -12.39
C ALA A 259 18.16 -8.62 -13.83
N MET A 260 18.69 -7.71 -14.64
CA MET A 260 18.44 -7.70 -16.08
C MET A 260 19.24 -8.81 -16.74
N GLU A 261 18.55 -9.74 -17.41
CA GLU A 261 19.18 -10.70 -18.30
C GLU A 261 18.73 -10.41 -19.73
N GLY A 262 19.55 -9.62 -20.44
CA GLY A 262 19.15 -9.00 -21.70
C GLY A 262 18.11 -7.90 -21.45
N GLU A 263 16.96 -8.00 -22.12
CA GLU A 263 15.84 -7.04 -21.98
C GLU A 263 14.81 -7.47 -20.91
N VAL A 264 15.03 -8.58 -20.21
CA VAL A 264 14.08 -9.16 -19.25
C VAL A 264 14.61 -9.06 -17.82
N MET A 265 13.83 -8.44 -16.94
CA MET A 265 14.03 -8.55 -15.49
C MET A 265 13.78 -9.98 -15.04
N ARG A 266 14.79 -10.65 -14.49
CA ARG A 266 14.67 -11.99 -13.93
C ARG A 266 14.95 -12.00 -12.44
N MET A 267 14.14 -12.78 -11.75
CA MET A 267 14.34 -13.12 -10.35
C MET A 267 15.29 -14.30 -10.26
N ARG A 268 16.33 -14.21 -9.42
CA ARG A 268 17.35 -15.25 -9.26
C ARG A 268 17.70 -15.44 -7.79
N ALA A 269 17.75 -16.69 -7.33
CA ALA A 269 18.26 -17.04 -6.02
C ALA A 269 19.79 -16.83 -5.94
N LEU A 270 20.26 -16.31 -4.81
CA LEU A 270 21.67 -16.15 -4.50
C LEU A 270 22.14 -17.32 -3.63
N ASP A 271 22.64 -18.38 -4.26
CA ASP A 271 23.10 -19.60 -3.55
C ASP A 271 24.28 -19.31 -2.60
N ASP A 272 25.14 -18.35 -2.96
CA ASP A 272 26.26 -17.89 -2.14
C ASP A 272 25.86 -16.78 -1.14
N GLY A 273 24.56 -16.47 -0.99
CA GLY A 273 24.09 -15.40 -0.11
C GLY A 273 24.35 -13.98 -0.62
N LEU A 274 24.04 -12.99 0.22
CA LEU A 274 24.10 -11.55 -0.09
C LEU A 274 25.18 -10.86 0.75
N VAL A 275 26.17 -10.26 0.09
CA VAL A 275 27.22 -9.47 0.75
C VAL A 275 26.66 -8.18 1.32
N ILE A 276 27.04 -7.86 2.55
CA ILE A 276 26.80 -6.59 3.23
C ILE A 276 28.16 -5.91 3.45
N PRO A 277 28.59 -5.02 2.53
CA PRO A 277 29.93 -4.44 2.58
C PRO A 277 30.18 -3.61 3.84
N ALA A 278 31.43 -3.60 4.32
CA ALA A 278 31.83 -2.80 5.47
C ALA A 278 31.51 -1.31 5.26
N GLY A 279 30.84 -0.69 6.24
CA GLY A 279 30.46 0.72 6.20
C GLY A 279 29.28 1.06 5.28
N GLU A 280 28.62 0.06 4.68
CA GLU A 280 27.51 0.26 3.75
C GLU A 280 26.18 -0.30 4.26
N SER A 281 25.09 0.14 3.62
CA SER A 281 23.75 -0.39 3.82
C SER A 281 23.27 -1.10 2.57
N VAL A 282 22.72 -2.30 2.73
CA VAL A 282 22.08 -3.06 1.67
C VAL A 282 20.58 -3.11 1.94
N GLU A 283 19.80 -2.62 0.99
CA GLU A 283 18.34 -2.56 1.08
C GLU A 283 17.70 -3.73 0.32
N LEU A 284 17.01 -4.59 1.05
CA LEU A 284 16.16 -5.63 0.49
C LEU A 284 14.77 -5.05 0.30
N LYS A 285 14.41 -4.74 -0.94
CA LYS A 285 13.16 -4.07 -1.31
C LYS A 285 12.54 -4.64 -2.60
N PRO A 286 11.24 -4.41 -2.84
CA PRO A 286 10.58 -4.86 -4.06
C PRO A 286 11.30 -4.37 -5.32
N GLY A 287 11.63 -5.30 -6.22
CA GLY A 287 12.36 -5.00 -7.46
C GLY A 287 13.89 -4.97 -7.32
N SER A 288 14.42 -5.30 -6.15
CA SER A 288 15.86 -5.43 -5.84
C SER A 288 16.10 -6.80 -5.17
N TYR A 289 17.07 -6.88 -4.27
CA TYR A 289 17.22 -7.99 -3.33
C TYR A 289 15.97 -8.15 -2.45
N HIS A 290 15.61 -9.37 -2.10
CA HIS A 290 14.51 -9.67 -1.18
C HIS A 290 14.64 -11.06 -0.58
N LEU A 291 13.97 -11.26 0.56
CA LEU A 291 13.78 -12.58 1.15
C LEU A 291 12.60 -13.25 0.44
N MET A 292 12.78 -14.49 0.00
CA MET A 292 11.75 -15.28 -0.68
C MET A 292 11.37 -16.48 0.20
N PHE A 293 10.10 -16.55 0.59
CA PHE A 293 9.57 -17.66 1.38
C PHE A 293 8.88 -18.63 0.44
N MET A 294 9.47 -19.82 0.26
CA MET A 294 9.02 -20.83 -0.69
C MET A 294 8.16 -21.88 0.00
N LYS A 295 7.09 -22.28 -0.70
CA LYS A 295 6.10 -23.27 -0.23
C LYS A 295 5.54 -22.88 1.14
N LEU A 296 4.81 -21.76 1.16
CA LEU A 296 4.10 -21.32 2.35
C LEU A 296 3.13 -22.40 2.83
N GLN A 297 3.19 -22.71 4.12
CA GLN A 297 2.28 -23.65 4.78
C GLN A 297 0.98 -22.98 5.22
N GLN A 298 1.01 -21.65 5.34
CA GLN A 298 -0.13 -20.79 5.69
C GLN A 298 0.02 -19.43 5.01
N PRO A 299 -1.09 -18.72 4.72
CA PRO A 299 -1.01 -17.38 4.15
C PRO A 299 -0.36 -16.40 5.15
N LEU A 300 0.35 -15.41 4.61
CA LEU A 300 0.75 -14.22 5.35
C LEU A 300 -0.45 -13.27 5.41
N VAL A 301 -0.94 -12.99 6.61
CA VAL A 301 -2.16 -12.19 6.83
C VAL A 301 -1.78 -10.77 7.22
N GLU A 302 -2.38 -9.78 6.56
CA GLU A 302 -2.16 -8.37 6.86
C GLU A 302 -2.51 -8.05 8.32
N GLY A 303 -1.64 -7.27 8.97
CA GLY A 303 -1.77 -6.89 10.38
C GLY A 303 -1.15 -7.91 11.35
N GLU A 304 -0.76 -9.10 10.88
CA GLU A 304 0.01 -10.05 11.67
C GLU A 304 1.52 -9.81 11.51
N SER A 305 2.35 -10.67 12.12
CA SER A 305 3.80 -10.69 11.94
C SER A 305 4.28 -12.09 11.66
N VAL A 306 5.34 -12.20 10.87
CA VAL A 306 6.04 -13.47 10.61
C VAL A 306 7.46 -13.40 11.16
N ASP A 307 7.81 -14.33 12.05
CA ASP A 307 9.18 -14.43 12.54
C ASP A 307 10.11 -14.95 11.46
N VAL A 308 11.25 -14.27 11.29
CA VAL A 308 12.30 -14.65 10.35
C VAL A 308 13.63 -14.72 11.08
N THR A 309 14.35 -15.81 10.88
CA THR A 309 15.73 -15.97 11.33
C THR A 309 16.67 -15.71 10.17
N LEU A 310 17.58 -14.77 10.35
CA LEU A 310 18.63 -14.43 9.40
C LEU A 310 19.98 -14.88 9.96
N THR A 311 20.76 -15.59 9.16
CA THR A 311 22.12 -16.02 9.54
C THR A 311 23.14 -15.34 8.66
N PHE A 312 24.07 -14.65 9.31
CA PHE A 312 25.22 -14.01 8.70
C PHE A 312 26.48 -14.85 8.91
N GLU A 313 27.39 -14.80 7.94
CA GLU A 313 28.63 -15.60 7.93
C GLU A 313 29.54 -15.28 9.12
N HIS A 314 29.60 -14.02 9.54
CA HIS A 314 30.47 -13.58 10.64
C HIS A 314 29.70 -13.15 11.88
N ALA A 315 28.63 -12.36 11.74
CA ALA A 315 27.86 -11.86 12.88
C ALA A 315 26.96 -12.91 13.56
N GLY A 316 26.70 -14.05 12.90
CA GLY A 316 25.88 -15.14 13.43
C GLY A 316 24.40 -14.98 13.11
N SER A 317 23.51 -15.54 13.95
CA SER A 317 22.06 -15.56 13.68
C SER A 317 21.28 -14.57 14.53
N VAL A 318 20.25 -13.97 13.93
CA VAL A 318 19.27 -13.13 14.61
C VAL A 318 17.86 -13.50 14.15
N THR A 319 16.93 -13.62 15.09
CA THR A 319 15.50 -13.78 14.81
C THR A 319 14.80 -12.44 15.05
N LEU A 320 14.01 -12.02 14.08
CA LEU A 320 13.23 -10.80 14.16
C LEU A 320 11.84 -11.01 13.54
N PRO A 321 10.78 -10.42 14.12
CA PRO A 321 9.47 -10.42 13.49
C PRO A 321 9.50 -9.48 12.28
N LEU A 322 8.80 -9.85 11.22
CA LEU A 322 8.48 -8.96 10.10
C LEU A 322 6.98 -8.68 10.13
N PRO A 323 6.54 -7.43 10.40
CA PRO A 323 5.14 -7.07 10.29
C PRO A 323 4.65 -7.29 8.85
N ILE A 324 3.48 -7.89 8.72
CA ILE A 324 2.86 -8.20 7.43
C ILE A 324 1.95 -7.04 7.06
N GLY A 325 2.39 -6.24 6.09
CA GLY A 325 1.57 -5.18 5.51
C GLY A 325 0.68 -5.70 4.38
N ALA A 326 -0.12 -4.80 3.80
CA ALA A 326 -0.91 -5.07 2.60
C ALA A 326 -0.09 -5.75 1.48
N PRO A 327 -0.71 -6.46 0.53
CA PRO A 327 0.00 -7.15 -0.56
C PRO A 327 0.92 -6.26 -1.40
N ASN A 328 0.73 -4.94 -1.36
CA ASN A 328 1.55 -3.94 -2.05
C ASN A 328 2.43 -3.08 -1.12
N ALA A 329 2.59 -3.47 0.15
CA ALA A 329 3.34 -2.72 1.16
C ALA A 329 4.77 -2.34 0.71
N LYS A 330 5.25 -1.19 1.19
CA LYS A 330 6.61 -0.67 0.98
C LYS A 330 7.21 -0.36 2.35
N GLY A 331 8.52 -0.58 2.51
CA GLY A 331 9.19 -0.50 3.81
C GLY A 331 9.05 0.85 4.49
N ALA A 332 8.98 0.82 5.82
CA ALA A 332 9.02 2.02 6.64
C ALA A 332 10.45 2.58 6.62
N HIS A 333 10.63 3.76 6.04
CA HIS A 333 11.87 4.52 6.20
C HIS A 333 11.87 5.15 7.61
N ASP A 334 12.93 4.86 8.37
CA ASP A 334 13.18 5.33 9.73
C ASP A 334 13.06 6.86 9.85
N HIS A 335 12.17 7.30 10.75
CA HIS A 335 12.21 8.62 11.37
C HIS A 335 12.07 8.48 12.90
N GLY A 336 13.14 7.98 13.51
CA GLY A 336 13.83 8.69 14.60
C GLY A 336 13.21 8.56 15.99
N ALA A 337 13.67 7.56 16.72
CA ALA A 337 13.52 7.44 18.17
C ALA A 337 14.04 8.69 18.90
N MET A 338 13.21 9.24 19.80
CA MET A 338 13.61 10.25 20.77
C MET A 338 14.64 9.65 21.74
N LYS A 339 15.79 10.32 21.91
CA LYS A 339 16.64 10.14 23.10
C LYS A 339 16.52 11.39 23.98
N HIS A 340 16.14 11.09 25.22
CA HIS A 340 15.88 11.89 26.43
C HIS A 340 16.52 13.27 26.56
#